data_AF-A0A522X627-F1
#
_entry.id   AF-A0A522X627-F1
#
_cell.length_a   1.000
_cell.length_b   1.000
_cell.length_c   1.000
_cell.angle_alpha   90.00
_cell.angle_beta   90.00
_cell.angle_gamma   90.00
#
_symmetry.space_group_name_H-M   'P 1'
#
loop_
_entity.id
_entity.type
_entity.pdbx_description
1 polymer ?
#
loop_
_entity_poly.entity_id
_entity_poly.type
_entity_poly.pdbx_seq_one_letter_code
_entity_poly.pdbx_strand_id
1 'polypeptide(L)'
;MSHIELPPTLLDALRGLIVQARRQALRSVDAIQVQTYWHIGRHIVEFEQGGQARAAYGKRLLPDLGAALTREFGKGFDATNLRHMRGFYLAFPKCDALRRELSWTHYRLLLRVDAPQARQWYMQEAAEQNWSTRALERQIGTLYYERLLSSRDKEGLLAETEQALKSQNNTPRDFVRDPVMLEFLGLPDTGRLLESDLERALMDKLQQFLLELGKGFAFVARQQRISTETQDFYIDLVFYNYLLKCFVLIDLKTGHLTHQDIGQMDMYVRLYDDLRRGDNDNPTVGILLCGSKDHSVVRYSVINP
;
A
#
# COMPACT_ATOMS: atom_id res chain seq x y z
N MET A 1 15.00 10.52 38.61
CA MET A 1 13.76 11.05 38.03
C MET A 1 12.71 9.97 38.16
N SER A 2 11.65 10.23 38.91
CA SER A 2 10.57 9.26 39.15
C SER A 2 9.88 8.92 37.83
N HIS A 3 9.84 7.63 37.48
CA HIS A 3 8.97 7.15 36.43
C HIS A 3 7.52 7.30 36.91
N ILE A 4 6.81 8.27 36.35
CA ILE A 4 5.35 8.37 36.52
C ILE A 4 4.77 7.23 35.69
N GLU A 5 4.39 6.13 36.34
CA GLU A 5 3.57 5.11 35.72
C GLU A 5 2.19 5.72 35.44
N LEU A 6 1.92 5.98 34.15
CA LEU A 6 0.63 6.49 33.71
C LEU A 6 -0.44 5.40 33.91
N PRO A 7 -1.62 5.71 34.47
CA PRO A 7 -2.68 4.72 34.65
C PRO A 7 -3.07 4.13 33.28
N PRO A 8 -2.95 2.81 33.08
CA PRO A 8 -3.16 2.18 31.77
C PRO A 8 -4.57 2.43 31.22
N THR A 9 -5.57 2.52 32.11
CA THR A 9 -6.97 2.81 31.77
C THR A 9 -7.18 4.21 31.20
N LEU A 10 -6.49 5.23 31.73
CA LEU A 10 -6.55 6.59 31.22
C LEU A 10 -5.82 6.70 29.88
N LEU A 11 -4.65 6.06 29.77
CA LEU A 11 -3.87 6.07 28.54
C LEU A 11 -4.63 5.40 27.38
N ASP A 12 -5.31 4.28 27.63
CA ASP A 12 -6.10 3.58 26.62
C ASP A 12 -7.36 4.37 26.22
N ALA A 13 -8.02 5.02 27.18
CA ALA A 13 -9.15 5.92 26.89
C ALA A 13 -8.73 7.10 26.00
N LEU A 14 -7.62 7.77 26.34
CA LEU A 14 -7.07 8.87 25.55
C LEU A 14 -6.61 8.40 24.17
N ARG A 15 -5.96 7.23 24.07
CA ARG A 15 -5.58 6.60 22.80
C ARG A 15 -6.82 6.33 21.94
N GLY A 16 -7.88 5.77 22.53
CA GLY A 16 -9.15 5.52 21.86
C GLY A 16 -9.77 6.80 21.30
N LEU A 17 -9.81 7.87 22.10
CA LEU A 17 -10.34 9.17 21.70
C LEU A 17 -9.54 9.79 20.55
N ILE A 18 -8.20 9.75 20.61
CA ILE A 18 -7.33 10.27 19.53
C ILE A 18 -7.54 9.46 18.25
N VAL A 19 -7.62 8.14 18.33
CA VAL A 19 -7.86 7.26 17.16
C VAL A 19 -9.22 7.55 16.54
N GLN A 20 -10.27 7.73 17.36
CA GLN A 20 -11.62 8.05 16.89
C GLN A 20 -11.66 9.43 16.21
N ALA A 21 -11.07 10.46 16.82
CA ALA A 21 -11.03 11.81 16.25
C ALA A 21 -10.31 11.83 14.89
N ARG A 22 -9.17 11.14 14.79
CA ARG A 22 -8.44 11.00 13.51
C ARG A 22 -9.27 10.29 12.45
N ARG A 23 -9.92 9.16 12.80
CA ARG A 23 -10.81 8.44 11.86
C ARG A 23 -11.96 9.31 11.37
N GLN A 24 -12.55 10.12 12.24
CA GLN A 24 -13.63 11.03 11.86
C GLN A 24 -13.15 12.11 10.90
N ALA A 25 -12.01 12.75 11.19
CA ALA A 25 -11.43 13.75 10.31
C ALA A 25 -11.14 13.19 8.91
N LEU A 26 -10.54 12.00 8.84
CA LEU A 26 -10.23 11.32 7.57
C LEU A 26 -11.50 11.03 6.77
N ARG A 27 -12.54 10.45 7.39
CA ARG A 27 -13.82 10.20 6.72
C ARG A 27 -14.47 11.47 6.19
N SER A 28 -14.36 12.57 6.93
CA SER A 28 -14.86 13.87 6.46
C SER A 28 -14.09 14.37 5.25
N VAL A 29 -12.76 14.23 5.24
CA VAL A 29 -11.92 14.60 4.09
C VAL A 29 -12.25 13.73 2.87
N ASP A 30 -12.35 12.41 3.04
CA ASP A 30 -12.72 11.48 1.98
C ASP A 30 -14.07 11.84 1.34
N ALA A 31 -15.08 12.12 2.16
CA ALA A 31 -16.41 12.49 1.68
C ALA A 31 -16.38 13.80 0.86
N ILE A 32 -15.65 14.81 1.35
CA ILE A 32 -15.47 16.09 0.64
C ILE A 32 -14.71 15.88 -0.66
N GLN A 33 -13.65 15.08 -0.65
CA GLN A 33 -12.86 14.77 -1.84
C GLN A 33 -13.72 14.09 -2.92
N VAL A 34 -14.48 13.06 -2.54
CA VAL A 34 -15.36 12.33 -3.45
C VAL A 34 -16.40 13.25 -4.08
N GLN A 35 -17.07 14.09 -3.27
CA GLN A 35 -18.03 15.06 -3.78
C GLN A 35 -17.38 16.08 -4.72
N THR A 36 -16.21 16.58 -4.36
CA THR A 36 -15.46 17.54 -5.19
C THR A 36 -15.12 16.94 -6.55
N TYR A 37 -14.57 15.72 -6.56
CA TYR A 37 -14.22 15.02 -7.80
C TYR A 37 -15.44 14.65 -8.63
N TRP A 38 -16.56 14.33 -8.00
CA TRP A 38 -17.84 14.17 -8.69
C TRP A 38 -18.27 15.45 -9.39
N HIS A 39 -18.22 16.60 -8.70
CA HIS A 39 -18.58 17.90 -9.26
C HIS A 39 -17.66 18.31 -10.40
N ILE A 40 -16.35 18.08 -10.29
CA ILE A 40 -15.40 18.30 -11.39
C ILE A 40 -15.80 17.46 -12.61
N GLY A 41 -16.10 16.18 -12.39
CA GLY A 41 -16.60 15.29 -13.45
C GLY A 41 -17.87 15.80 -14.12
N ARG A 42 -18.84 16.27 -13.33
CA ARG A 42 -20.08 16.89 -13.83
C ARG A 42 -19.77 18.10 -14.70
N HIS A 43 -18.96 19.03 -14.21
CA HIS A 43 -18.62 20.24 -14.95
C HIS A 43 -17.92 19.94 -16.28
N ILE A 44 -17.03 18.95 -16.32
CA ILE A 44 -16.40 18.49 -17.56
C ILE A 44 -17.45 17.96 -18.55
N VAL A 45 -18.36 17.09 -18.09
CA VAL A 45 -19.36 16.45 -18.98
C VAL A 45 -20.41 17.45 -19.47
N GLU A 46 -20.92 18.33 -18.60
CA GLU A 46 -21.87 19.38 -18.98
C GLU A 46 -21.25 20.34 -20.01
N PHE A 47 -19.98 20.70 -19.82
CA PHE A 47 -19.23 21.53 -20.77
C PHE A 47 -19.07 20.84 -22.14
N GLU A 48 -18.75 19.54 -22.16
CA GLU A 48 -18.68 18.75 -23.39
C GLU A 48 -20.04 18.66 -24.12
N GLN A 49 -21.13 18.46 -23.37
CA GLN A 49 -22.50 18.31 -23.90
C GLN A 49 -23.11 19.61 -24.43
N GLY A 50 -22.69 20.77 -23.91
CA GLY A 50 -23.11 22.10 -24.36
C GLY A 50 -22.67 22.48 -25.79
N GLY A 51 -22.18 21.54 -26.58
CA GLY A 51 -21.85 21.73 -28.00
C GLY A 51 -20.46 22.32 -28.28
N GLN A 52 -19.68 22.66 -27.24
CA GLN A 52 -18.31 23.18 -27.39
C GLN A 52 -17.31 22.10 -27.85
N ALA A 53 -17.71 20.83 -27.87
CA ALA A 53 -16.93 19.71 -28.41
C ALA A 53 -16.86 19.66 -29.96
N ARG A 54 -17.56 20.55 -30.69
CA ARG A 54 -17.68 20.45 -32.16
C ARG A 54 -16.45 20.85 -32.97
N ALA A 55 -15.41 21.47 -32.40
CA ALA A 55 -14.18 21.76 -33.14
C ALA A 55 -12.97 21.89 -32.21
N ALA A 56 -11.90 21.13 -32.48
CA ALA A 56 -10.55 21.18 -31.90
C ALA A 56 -10.39 21.01 -30.36
N TYR A 57 -11.33 21.48 -29.55
CA TYR A 57 -11.23 21.59 -28.10
C TYR A 57 -11.38 20.25 -27.37
N GLY A 58 -12.23 19.34 -27.87
CA GLY A 58 -12.53 18.07 -27.22
C GLY A 58 -11.34 17.13 -27.02
N LYS A 59 -10.34 17.14 -27.92
CA LYS A 59 -9.13 16.32 -27.78
C LYS A 59 -8.10 16.90 -26.81
N ARG A 60 -8.13 18.22 -26.58
CA ARG A 60 -7.13 18.94 -25.77
C ARG A 60 -7.64 19.42 -24.41
N LEU A 61 -8.96 19.42 -24.20
CA LEU A 61 -9.60 19.88 -22.97
C LEU A 61 -8.97 19.28 -21.70
N LEU A 62 -8.94 17.96 -21.57
CA LEU A 62 -8.40 17.30 -20.37
C LEU A 62 -6.88 17.48 -20.21
N PRO A 63 -6.05 17.37 -21.27
CA PRO A 63 -4.65 17.77 -21.20
C PRO A 63 -4.42 19.21 -20.73
N ASP A 64 -5.12 20.18 -21.31
CA ASP A 64 -4.92 21.60 -21.03
C ASP A 64 -5.43 21.96 -19.61
N LEU A 65 -6.61 21.46 -19.22
CA LEU A 65 -7.12 21.58 -17.85
C LEU A 65 -6.18 20.90 -16.84
N GLY A 66 -5.70 19.71 -17.15
CA GLY A 66 -4.79 18.97 -16.28
C GLY A 66 -3.50 19.73 -16.05
N ALA A 67 -2.92 20.32 -17.11
CA ALA A 67 -1.71 21.14 -17.00
C ALA A 67 -1.94 22.42 -16.18
N ALA A 68 -3.09 23.09 -16.35
CA ALA A 68 -3.44 24.29 -15.60
C ALA A 68 -3.68 23.98 -14.11
N LEU A 69 -4.53 23.00 -13.81
CA LEU A 69 -4.86 22.63 -12.44
C LEU A 69 -3.68 22.00 -11.69
N THR A 70 -2.82 21.23 -12.37
CA THR A 70 -1.60 20.71 -11.75
C THR A 70 -0.63 21.84 -11.37
N ARG A 71 -0.58 22.92 -12.17
CA ARG A 71 0.26 24.09 -11.85
C ARG A 71 -0.26 24.85 -10.62
N GLU A 72 -1.58 24.92 -10.45
CA GLU A 72 -2.22 25.68 -9.38
C GLU A 72 -2.34 24.87 -8.07
N PHE A 73 -2.75 23.60 -8.17
CA PHE A 73 -3.11 22.76 -7.03
C PHE A 73 -2.15 21.58 -6.80
N GLY A 74 -1.21 21.34 -7.70
CA GLY A 74 -0.21 20.28 -7.58
C GLY A 74 -0.67 18.90 -8.07
N LYS A 75 -0.02 17.86 -7.55
CA LYS A 75 -0.31 16.46 -7.92
C LYS A 75 -1.76 16.10 -7.58
N GLY A 76 -2.33 15.16 -8.33
CA GLY A 76 -3.72 14.74 -8.19
C GLY A 76 -4.71 15.45 -9.11
N PHE A 77 -4.30 16.49 -9.84
CA PHE A 77 -5.16 17.18 -10.83
C PHE A 77 -4.65 17.08 -12.27
N ASP A 78 -3.91 16.01 -12.57
CA ASP A 78 -3.44 15.74 -13.93
C ASP A 78 -4.57 15.28 -14.88
N ALA A 79 -4.28 15.26 -16.18
CA ALA A 79 -5.23 14.86 -17.21
C ALA A 79 -5.78 13.44 -17.02
N THR A 80 -5.02 12.55 -16.37
CA THR A 80 -5.45 11.17 -16.09
C THR A 80 -6.46 11.13 -14.96
N ASN A 81 -6.23 11.87 -13.86
CA ASN A 81 -7.21 11.93 -12.79
C ASN A 81 -8.48 12.66 -13.24
N LEU A 82 -8.37 13.71 -14.07
CA LEU A 82 -9.54 14.35 -14.69
C LEU A 82 -10.36 13.40 -15.56
N ARG A 83 -9.72 12.47 -16.30
CA ARG A 83 -10.44 11.40 -17.02
C ARG A 83 -11.21 10.49 -16.06
N HIS A 84 -10.62 10.14 -14.91
CA HIS A 84 -11.35 9.36 -13.90
C HIS A 84 -12.51 10.16 -13.31
N MET A 85 -12.35 11.44 -12.99
CA MET A 85 -13.43 12.29 -12.48
C MET A 85 -14.59 12.40 -13.49
N ARG A 86 -14.26 12.59 -14.77
CA ARG A 86 -15.23 12.55 -15.86
C ARG A 86 -15.97 11.21 -15.93
N GLY A 87 -15.22 10.10 -15.90
CA GLY A 87 -15.80 8.75 -15.87
C GLY A 87 -16.64 8.49 -14.62
N PHE A 88 -16.26 9.07 -13.48
CA PHE A 88 -16.96 8.98 -12.21
C PHE A 88 -18.37 9.56 -12.29
N TYR A 89 -18.51 10.77 -12.82
CA TYR A 89 -19.82 11.37 -13.03
C TYR A 89 -20.68 10.54 -14.00
N LEU A 90 -20.11 10.05 -15.10
CA LEU A 90 -20.83 9.22 -16.07
C LEU A 90 -21.31 7.89 -15.47
N ALA A 91 -20.50 7.26 -14.62
CA ALA A 91 -20.83 6.00 -13.96
C ALA A 91 -21.81 6.15 -12.79
N PHE A 92 -21.78 7.29 -12.10
CA PHE A 92 -22.59 7.58 -10.92
C PHE A 92 -23.28 8.96 -11.06
N PRO A 93 -24.32 9.11 -11.90
CA PRO A 93 -24.89 10.42 -12.22
C PRO A 93 -25.68 11.08 -11.08
N LYS A 94 -25.91 10.38 -9.96
CA LYS A 94 -26.61 10.91 -8.78
C LYS A 94 -25.65 11.01 -7.60
N CYS A 95 -25.22 12.23 -7.26
CA CYS A 95 -24.29 12.46 -6.15
C CYS A 95 -24.82 11.93 -4.81
N ASP A 96 -26.12 12.07 -4.55
CA ASP A 96 -26.76 11.59 -3.30
C ASP A 96 -26.77 10.06 -3.18
N ALA A 97 -26.53 9.33 -4.28
CA ALA A 97 -26.43 7.88 -4.26
C ALA A 97 -25.02 7.38 -3.88
N LEU A 98 -24.04 8.28 -3.77
CA LEU A 98 -22.68 7.94 -3.34
C LEU A 98 -22.67 7.54 -1.86
N ARG A 99 -21.77 6.61 -1.52
CA ARG A 99 -21.47 6.15 -0.16
C ARG A 99 -20.41 7.03 0.46
N ARG A 100 -20.67 7.54 1.67
CA ARG A 100 -19.78 8.42 2.45
C ARG A 100 -18.65 7.64 3.13
N GLU A 101 -18.82 6.32 3.21
CA GLU A 101 -17.88 5.37 3.77
C GLU A 101 -16.72 5.08 2.80
N LEU A 102 -16.90 5.39 1.50
CA LEU A 102 -15.97 5.05 0.45
C LEU A 102 -15.13 6.27 0.05
N SER A 103 -13.81 6.10 0.06
CA SER A 103 -12.86 7.09 -0.44
C SER A 103 -12.79 7.14 -1.97
N TRP A 104 -12.13 8.15 -2.54
CA TRP A 104 -11.92 8.26 -3.98
C TRP A 104 -11.26 7.03 -4.60
N THR A 105 -10.31 6.42 -3.90
CA THR A 105 -9.63 5.20 -4.34
C THR A 105 -10.60 4.03 -4.53
N HIS A 106 -11.64 3.90 -3.70
CA HIS A 106 -12.69 2.91 -3.91
C HIS A 106 -13.45 3.18 -5.21
N TYR A 107 -13.86 4.43 -5.46
CA TYR A 107 -14.56 4.78 -6.69
C TYR A 107 -13.70 4.55 -7.94
N ARG A 108 -12.40 4.80 -7.88
CA ARG A 108 -11.48 4.45 -8.98
C ARG A 108 -11.45 2.96 -9.28
N LEU A 109 -11.52 2.10 -8.26
CA LEU A 109 -11.63 0.65 -8.46
C LEU A 109 -12.98 0.27 -9.06
N LEU A 110 -14.07 0.86 -8.56
CA LEU A 110 -15.42 0.62 -9.08
C LEU A 110 -15.57 1.04 -10.56
N LEU A 111 -14.84 2.05 -11.01
CA LEU A 111 -14.81 2.45 -12.43
C LEU A 111 -14.21 1.38 -13.35
N ARG A 112 -13.43 0.44 -12.82
CA ARG A 112 -12.90 -0.70 -13.60
C ARG A 112 -13.91 -1.83 -13.77
N VAL A 113 -15.02 -1.80 -13.05
CA VAL A 113 -16.09 -2.81 -13.17
C VAL A 113 -17.01 -2.40 -14.31
N ASP A 114 -17.02 -3.16 -15.41
CA ASP A 114 -17.78 -2.83 -16.61
C ASP A 114 -19.30 -2.89 -16.40
N ALA A 115 -19.78 -3.97 -15.76
CA ALA A 115 -21.20 -4.21 -15.55
C ALA A 115 -21.78 -3.25 -14.50
N PRO A 116 -22.78 -2.40 -14.84
CA PRO A 116 -23.33 -1.41 -13.90
C PRO A 116 -23.96 -2.03 -12.65
N GLN A 117 -24.60 -3.19 -12.79
CA GLN A 117 -25.21 -3.92 -11.67
C GLN A 117 -24.14 -4.44 -10.70
N ALA A 118 -23.07 -5.06 -11.22
CA ALA A 118 -21.95 -5.51 -10.40
C ALA A 118 -21.26 -4.33 -9.70
N ARG A 119 -21.05 -3.22 -10.42
CA ARG A 119 -20.46 -1.99 -9.85
C ARG A 119 -21.28 -1.46 -8.68
N GLN A 120 -22.60 -1.33 -8.87
CA GLN A 120 -23.50 -0.87 -7.81
C GLN A 120 -23.50 -1.83 -6.62
N TRP A 121 -23.47 -3.13 -6.88
CA TRP A 121 -23.41 -4.14 -5.85
C TRP A 121 -22.10 -4.08 -5.04
N TYR A 122 -20.94 -4.05 -5.70
CA TYR A 122 -19.65 -3.88 -5.03
C TYR A 122 -19.55 -2.58 -4.23
N MET A 123 -20.15 -1.49 -4.72
CA MET A 123 -20.23 -0.23 -3.97
C MET A 123 -21.04 -0.39 -2.68
N GLN A 124 -22.18 -1.09 -2.75
CA GLN A 124 -23.03 -1.34 -1.58
C GLN A 124 -22.30 -2.22 -0.56
N GLU A 125 -21.82 -3.38 -1.01
CA GLU A 125 -21.15 -4.35 -0.15
C GLU A 125 -19.90 -3.76 0.51
N ALA A 126 -19.09 -3.00 -0.24
CA ALA A 126 -17.90 -2.36 0.32
C ALA A 126 -18.25 -1.35 1.42
N ALA A 127 -19.34 -0.59 1.26
CA ALA A 127 -19.78 0.37 2.27
C ALA A 127 -20.37 -0.33 3.50
N GLU A 128 -21.25 -1.31 3.31
CA GLU A 128 -21.90 -2.03 4.41
C GLU A 128 -20.90 -2.84 5.25
N GLN A 129 -19.98 -3.54 4.57
CA GLN A 129 -18.99 -4.40 5.19
C GLN A 129 -17.69 -3.66 5.55
N ASN A 130 -17.63 -2.33 5.35
CA ASN A 130 -16.46 -1.49 5.59
C ASN A 130 -15.18 -2.06 4.94
N TRP A 131 -15.29 -2.52 3.70
CA TRP A 131 -14.13 -3.03 2.98
C TRP A 131 -13.09 -1.94 2.78
N SER A 132 -11.82 -2.31 2.95
CA SER A 132 -10.72 -1.47 2.52
C SER A 132 -10.59 -1.50 0.99
N THR A 133 -9.84 -0.56 0.43
CA THR A 133 -9.55 -0.53 -1.01
C THR A 133 -8.92 -1.83 -1.50
N ARG A 134 -8.02 -2.43 -0.70
CA ARG A 134 -7.40 -3.74 -0.97
C ARG A 134 -8.42 -4.88 -0.95
N ALA A 135 -9.32 -4.87 0.03
CA ALA A 135 -10.38 -5.86 0.11
C ALA A 135 -11.29 -5.76 -1.12
N LEU A 136 -11.74 -4.56 -1.47
CA LEU A 136 -12.55 -4.32 -2.67
C LEU A 136 -11.84 -4.77 -3.95
N GLU A 137 -10.56 -4.39 -4.14
CA GLU A 137 -9.77 -4.79 -5.31
C GLU A 137 -9.65 -6.30 -5.43
N ARG A 138 -9.40 -6.99 -4.30
CA ARG A 138 -9.37 -8.45 -4.26
C ARG A 138 -10.73 -9.05 -4.64
N GLN A 139 -11.83 -8.57 -4.06
CA GLN A 139 -13.15 -9.12 -4.36
C GLN A 139 -13.53 -8.94 -5.83
N ILE A 140 -13.26 -7.76 -6.40
CA ILE A 140 -13.41 -7.51 -7.84
C ILE A 140 -12.55 -8.49 -8.65
N GLY A 141 -11.27 -8.66 -8.30
CA GLY A 141 -10.34 -9.55 -9.00
C GLY A 141 -10.74 -11.02 -8.95
N THR A 142 -11.43 -11.44 -7.88
CA THR A 142 -11.96 -12.82 -7.75
C THR A 142 -13.35 -13.02 -8.36
N LEU A 143 -13.92 -11.99 -9.00
CA LEU A 143 -15.29 -12.01 -9.54
C LEU A 143 -16.31 -12.46 -8.49
N TYR A 144 -16.19 -11.90 -7.28
CA TYR A 144 -16.97 -12.30 -6.11
C TYR A 144 -18.48 -12.16 -6.35
N TYR A 145 -18.92 -11.09 -7.01
CA TYR A 145 -20.32 -10.90 -7.41
C TYR A 145 -20.84 -12.04 -8.28
N GLU A 146 -20.10 -12.41 -9.32
CA GLU A 146 -20.45 -13.47 -10.27
C GLU A 146 -20.46 -14.84 -9.58
N ARG A 147 -19.48 -15.08 -8.70
CA ARG A 147 -19.42 -16.28 -7.85
C ARG A 147 -20.62 -16.36 -6.91
N LEU A 148 -21.02 -15.25 -6.30
CA LEU A 148 -22.16 -15.22 -5.38
C LEU A 148 -23.49 -15.47 -6.12
N LEU A 149 -23.64 -14.96 -7.34
CA LEU A 149 -24.82 -15.24 -8.17
C LEU A 149 -24.89 -16.70 -8.63
N SER A 150 -23.74 -17.30 -8.93
CA SER A 150 -23.64 -18.67 -9.45
C SER A 150 -23.53 -19.75 -8.37
N SER A 151 -23.19 -19.39 -7.12
CA SER A 151 -23.03 -20.34 -6.03
C SER A 151 -24.37 -20.95 -5.59
N ARG A 152 -24.38 -22.27 -5.44
CA ARG A 152 -25.48 -23.02 -4.81
C ARG A 152 -25.42 -22.96 -3.28
N ASP A 153 -24.23 -22.74 -2.73
CA ASP A 153 -23.99 -22.53 -1.30
C ASP A 153 -23.51 -21.09 -1.08
N LYS A 154 -24.47 -20.19 -0.87
CA LYS A 154 -24.19 -18.76 -0.64
C LYS A 154 -23.67 -18.52 0.77
N GLU A 155 -24.15 -19.28 1.75
CA GLU A 155 -23.79 -19.11 3.16
C GLU A 155 -22.34 -19.53 3.42
N GLY A 156 -21.88 -20.65 2.85
CA GLY A 156 -20.48 -21.07 2.93
C GLY A 156 -19.53 -20.09 2.28
N LEU A 157 -19.90 -19.54 1.11
CA LEU A 157 -19.11 -18.54 0.41
C LEU A 157 -19.00 -17.23 1.19
N LEU A 158 -20.09 -16.77 1.82
CA LEU A 158 -20.09 -15.57 2.67
C LEU A 158 -19.17 -15.76 3.90
N ALA A 159 -19.25 -16.92 4.56
CA ALA A 159 -18.43 -17.24 5.73
C ALA A 159 -16.93 -17.32 5.40
N GLU A 160 -16.55 -17.95 4.29
CA GLU A 160 -15.17 -18.00 3.80
C GLU A 160 -14.63 -16.59 3.54
N THR A 161 -15.45 -15.75 2.91
CA THR A 161 -15.07 -14.38 2.56
C THR A 161 -14.93 -13.52 3.80
N GLU A 162 -15.82 -13.65 4.78
CA GLU A 162 -15.74 -12.93 6.05
C GLU A 162 -14.48 -13.32 6.84
N GLN A 163 -14.09 -14.59 6.85
CA GLN A 163 -12.83 -15.05 7.45
C GLN A 163 -11.60 -14.49 6.71
N ALA A 164 -11.64 -14.46 5.37
CA ALA A 164 -10.58 -13.88 4.55
C ALA A 164 -10.44 -12.35 4.71
N LEU A 165 -11.52 -11.68 5.11
CA LEU A 165 -11.54 -10.24 5.44
C LEU A 165 -11.06 -9.97 6.86
N LYS A 166 -11.47 -10.78 7.86
CA LYS A 166 -11.00 -10.67 9.25
C LYS A 166 -9.49 -10.90 9.39
N SER A 167 -8.94 -11.80 8.58
CA SER A 167 -7.49 -12.06 8.53
C SER A 167 -6.70 -10.97 7.78
N GLN A 168 -7.36 -10.05 7.08
CA GLN A 168 -6.76 -8.82 6.59
C GLN A 168 -6.76 -7.80 7.72
N ASN A 169 -5.68 -7.81 8.51
CA ASN A 169 -5.43 -6.81 9.55
C ASN A 169 -5.51 -5.39 8.96
N ASN A 170 -6.66 -4.74 9.05
CA ASN A 170 -6.79 -3.31 8.82
C ASN A 170 -6.08 -2.60 9.96
N THR A 171 -4.81 -2.25 9.77
CA THR A 171 -4.10 -1.51 10.81
C THR A 171 -4.63 -0.07 10.84
N PRO A 172 -4.76 0.56 12.01
CA PRO A 172 -5.04 2.00 12.12
C PRO A 172 -4.04 2.88 11.33
N ARG A 173 -2.90 2.33 10.93
CA ARG A 173 -1.88 2.94 10.07
C ARG A 173 -2.25 2.96 8.58
N ASP A 174 -3.15 2.10 8.09
CA ASP A 174 -3.65 2.16 6.71
C ASP A 174 -4.57 3.37 6.48
N PHE A 175 -5.17 3.92 7.56
CA PHE A 175 -6.13 5.04 7.49
C PHE A 175 -5.49 6.42 7.22
N VAL A 176 -4.25 6.65 7.64
CA VAL A 176 -3.59 7.98 7.54
C VAL A 176 -2.75 8.12 6.26
N ARG A 177 -2.65 7.06 5.46
CA ARG A 177 -1.61 6.90 4.44
C ARG A 177 -2.12 6.84 3.00
N ASP A 178 -3.34 7.27 2.69
CA ASP A 178 -3.74 7.38 1.27
C ASP A 178 -2.99 8.57 0.65
N PRO A 179 -1.98 8.35 -0.23
CA PRO A 179 -1.23 9.44 -0.84
C PRO A 179 -2.15 10.37 -1.64
N VAL A 180 -3.27 9.82 -2.15
CA VAL A 180 -4.26 10.55 -2.93
C VAL A 180 -5.05 11.55 -2.08
N MET A 181 -5.26 11.27 -0.80
CA MET A 181 -5.89 12.20 0.14
C MET A 181 -4.95 13.38 0.45
N LEU A 182 -3.66 13.13 0.65
CA LEU A 182 -2.68 14.18 0.97
C LEU A 182 -2.42 15.11 -0.23
N GLU A 183 -2.40 14.55 -1.44
CA GLU A 183 -2.38 15.32 -2.68
C GLU A 183 -3.60 16.24 -2.81
N PHE A 184 -4.80 15.74 -2.48
CA PHE A 184 -6.01 16.56 -2.48
C PHE A 184 -5.97 17.73 -1.48
N LEU A 185 -5.34 17.53 -0.32
CA LEU A 185 -5.13 18.60 0.67
C LEU A 185 -4.04 19.61 0.24
N GLY A 186 -3.39 19.41 -0.90
CA GLY A 186 -2.36 20.32 -1.43
C GLY A 186 -1.08 20.35 -0.59
N LEU A 187 -0.80 19.29 0.19
CA LEU A 187 0.35 19.25 1.09
C LEU A 187 1.63 18.86 0.32
N PRO A 188 2.63 19.75 0.17
CA PRO A 188 3.86 19.44 -0.56
C PRO A 188 4.70 18.35 0.14
N ASP A 189 5.44 17.55 -0.62
CA ASP A 189 6.39 16.51 -0.15
C ASP A 189 5.84 15.44 0.82
N THR A 190 4.51 15.29 0.94
CA THR A 190 3.90 14.32 1.85
C THR A 190 4.08 12.86 1.44
N GLY A 191 4.25 12.57 0.15
CA GLY A 191 4.64 11.23 -0.33
C GLY A 191 6.01 10.80 0.20
N ARG A 192 6.97 11.74 0.30
CA ARG A 192 8.30 11.54 0.91
C ARG A 192 8.22 11.36 2.43
N LEU A 193 7.35 12.12 3.10
CA LEU A 193 7.11 11.97 4.55
C LEU A 193 6.44 10.63 4.86
N LEU A 194 5.45 10.21 4.08
CA LEU A 194 4.79 8.90 4.17
C LEU A 194 5.75 7.75 3.88
N GLU A 195 6.61 7.89 2.87
CA GLU A 195 7.65 6.91 2.54
C GLU A 195 8.69 6.86 3.67
N SER A 196 9.08 7.99 4.26
CA SER A 196 9.96 8.04 5.43
C SER A 196 9.33 7.49 6.72
N ASP A 197 8.02 7.62 6.91
CA ASP A 197 7.27 7.06 8.04
C ASP A 197 6.93 5.59 7.82
N LEU A 198 6.80 5.15 6.57
CA LEU A 198 6.65 3.75 6.19
C LEU A 198 7.98 3.04 6.32
N GLU A 199 9.07 3.67 5.87
CA GLU A 199 10.46 3.29 6.11
C GLU A 199 10.74 3.25 7.61
N ARG A 200 10.40 4.29 8.39
CA ARG A 200 10.55 4.29 9.85
C ARG A 200 9.71 3.21 10.51
N ALA A 201 8.46 2.99 10.08
CA ALA A 201 7.63 1.92 10.63
C ALA A 201 8.11 0.51 10.23
N LEU A 202 8.69 0.36 9.04
CA LEU A 202 9.41 -0.85 8.60
C LEU A 202 10.68 -1.02 9.41
N MET A 203 11.41 0.05 9.69
CA MET A 203 12.62 0.07 10.52
C MET A 203 12.30 -0.22 11.98
N ASP A 204 11.20 0.27 12.54
CA ASP A 204 10.74 -0.05 13.88
C ASP A 204 10.32 -1.52 13.98
N LYS A 205 9.61 -2.03 12.96
CA LYS A 205 9.23 -3.46 12.88
C LYS A 205 10.42 -4.37 12.60
N LEU A 206 11.39 -3.92 11.79
CA LEU A 206 12.65 -4.61 11.57
C LEU A 206 13.48 -4.57 12.84
N GLN A 207 13.58 -3.45 13.54
CA GLN A 207 14.27 -3.33 14.82
C GLN A 207 13.65 -4.27 15.86
N GLN A 208 12.32 -4.35 15.90
CA GLN A 208 11.61 -5.27 16.79
C GLN A 208 11.80 -6.74 16.37
N PHE A 209 11.74 -7.05 15.07
CA PHE A 209 12.08 -8.37 14.51
C PHE A 209 13.55 -8.74 14.78
N LEU A 210 14.48 -7.78 14.74
CA LEU A 210 15.91 -7.95 15.02
C LEU A 210 16.19 -8.15 16.52
N LEU A 211 15.37 -7.55 17.38
CA LEU A 211 15.37 -7.82 18.83
C LEU A 211 14.77 -9.21 19.13
N GLU A 212 13.83 -9.69 18.31
CA GLU A 212 13.19 -11.00 18.42
C GLU A 212 13.99 -12.14 17.74
N LEU A 213 14.92 -11.83 16.82
CA LEU A 213 15.75 -12.79 16.06
C LEU A 213 16.72 -13.61 16.93
N GLY A 214 16.83 -13.26 18.22
CA GLY A 214 17.62 -13.97 19.22
C GLY A 214 18.89 -13.24 19.64
N LYS A 215 19.66 -13.85 20.54
CA LYS A 215 20.94 -13.31 21.01
C LYS A 215 22.00 -13.47 19.92
N GLY A 216 22.96 -12.56 19.82
CA GLY A 216 24.12 -12.74 18.92
C GLY A 216 24.24 -11.73 17.78
N PHE A 217 23.18 -11.02 17.40
CA PHE A 217 23.22 -10.14 16.22
C PHE A 217 23.81 -8.76 16.52
N ALA A 218 24.80 -8.35 15.72
CA ALA A 218 25.37 -7.02 15.67
C ALA A 218 25.07 -6.39 14.29
N PHE A 219 24.50 -5.19 14.28
CA PHE A 219 24.21 -4.46 13.05
C PHE A 219 25.50 -3.94 12.40
N VAL A 220 25.66 -4.18 11.10
CA VAL A 220 26.86 -3.76 10.35
C VAL A 220 26.52 -2.61 9.40
N ALA A 221 25.52 -2.78 8.55
CA ALA A 221 25.17 -1.76 7.55
C ALA A 221 23.75 -1.93 7.01
N ARG A 222 23.25 -0.85 6.38
CA ARG A 222 21.96 -0.81 5.68
C ARG A 222 22.16 -0.28 4.26
N GLN A 223 21.41 -0.83 3.30
CA GLN A 223 21.54 -0.52 1.87
C GLN A 223 22.99 -0.52 1.42
N GLN A 224 23.73 -1.54 1.87
CA GLN A 224 25.16 -1.59 1.64
C GLN A 224 25.41 -1.83 0.16
N ARG A 225 26.07 -0.86 -0.46
CA ARG A 225 26.52 -1.00 -1.84
C ARG A 225 27.66 -2.02 -1.89
N ILE A 226 27.50 -2.97 -2.80
CA ILE A 226 28.52 -3.92 -3.22
C ILE A 226 28.73 -3.72 -4.71
N SER A 227 29.96 -3.41 -5.09
CA SER A 227 30.33 -3.20 -6.50
C SER A 227 31.05 -4.44 -7.02
N THR A 228 30.60 -4.97 -8.15
CA THR A 228 31.42 -5.86 -8.98
C THR A 228 32.11 -5.03 -10.08
N GLU A 229 33.00 -5.64 -10.87
CA GLU A 229 33.66 -4.93 -11.99
C GLU A 229 32.67 -4.40 -13.05
N THR A 230 31.43 -4.93 -13.07
CA THR A 230 30.44 -4.65 -14.11
C THR A 230 29.18 -3.96 -13.61
N GLN A 231 28.75 -4.15 -12.35
CA GLN A 231 27.52 -3.58 -11.81
C GLN A 231 27.59 -3.30 -10.30
N ASP A 232 26.82 -2.30 -9.87
CA ASP A 232 26.59 -2.01 -8.45
C ASP A 232 25.31 -2.71 -7.97
N PHE A 233 25.43 -3.40 -6.85
CA PHE A 233 24.38 -4.08 -6.15
C PHE A 233 24.18 -3.49 -4.75
N TYR A 234 23.00 -3.70 -4.18
CA TYR A 234 22.67 -3.20 -2.84
C TYR A 234 22.08 -4.33 -2.01
N ILE A 235 22.62 -4.54 -0.82
CA ILE A 235 22.07 -5.44 0.20
C ILE A 235 21.26 -4.60 1.17
N ASP A 236 19.99 -4.96 1.40
CA ASP A 236 19.11 -4.17 2.27
C ASP A 236 19.65 -4.06 3.69
N LEU A 237 20.04 -5.18 4.32
CA LEU A 237 20.61 -5.19 5.67
C LEU A 237 21.75 -6.20 5.81
N VAL A 238 22.78 -5.82 6.56
CA VAL A 238 23.91 -6.68 6.89
C VAL A 238 24.11 -6.71 8.41
N PHE A 239 24.20 -7.92 8.95
CA PHE A 239 24.50 -8.21 10.34
C PHE A 239 25.73 -9.11 10.46
N TYR A 240 26.30 -9.13 11.64
CA TYR A 240 27.24 -10.17 12.09
C TYR A 240 26.64 -10.87 13.31
N ASN A 241 26.58 -12.19 13.30
CA ASN A 241 26.18 -12.96 14.47
C ASN A 241 27.43 -13.40 15.23
N TYR A 242 27.69 -12.81 16.41
CA TYR A 242 28.90 -13.11 17.19
C TYR A 242 28.87 -14.47 17.90
N LEU A 243 27.70 -15.11 18.04
CA LEU A 243 27.59 -16.46 18.60
C LEU A 243 27.88 -17.51 17.53
N LEU A 244 27.33 -17.33 16.33
CA LEU A 244 27.58 -18.18 15.17
C LEU A 244 28.87 -17.80 14.43
N LYS A 245 29.49 -16.67 14.78
CA LYS A 245 30.65 -16.08 14.10
C LYS A 245 30.50 -16.01 12.59
N CYS A 246 29.40 -15.49 12.07
CA CYS A 246 29.20 -15.35 10.63
C CYS A 246 28.46 -14.05 10.27
N PHE A 247 28.64 -13.58 9.04
CA PHE A 247 27.80 -12.52 8.50
C PHE A 247 26.42 -13.06 8.14
N VAL A 248 25.40 -12.22 8.29
CA VAL A 248 24.02 -12.51 7.93
C VAL A 248 23.51 -11.38 7.03
N LEU A 249 23.25 -11.71 5.77
CA LEU A 249 22.76 -10.79 4.75
C LEU A 249 21.25 -10.96 4.61
N ILE A 250 20.50 -9.86 4.60
CA ILE A 250 19.04 -9.88 4.51
C ILE A 250 18.60 -8.99 3.36
N ASP A 251 17.76 -9.53 2.47
CA ASP A 251 17.12 -8.80 1.38
C ASP A 251 15.59 -8.91 1.49
N LEU A 252 14.89 -7.79 1.31
CA LEU A 252 13.44 -7.67 1.53
C LEU A 252 12.70 -7.60 0.18
N LYS A 253 11.75 -8.50 -0.03
CA LYS A 253 10.91 -8.54 -1.25
C LYS A 253 9.44 -8.33 -0.90
N THR A 254 8.82 -7.39 -1.60
CA THR A 254 7.39 -7.06 -1.47
C THR A 254 6.48 -8.02 -2.23
N GLY A 255 7.00 -8.74 -3.22
CA GLY A 255 6.31 -9.77 -4.02
C GLY A 255 6.92 -11.16 -3.87
N HIS A 256 6.43 -12.14 -4.63
CA HIS A 256 6.91 -13.53 -4.58
C HIS A 256 8.42 -13.63 -4.89
N LEU A 257 9.11 -14.54 -4.20
CA LEU A 257 10.51 -14.84 -4.45
C LEU A 257 10.69 -15.47 -5.83
N THR A 258 11.53 -14.87 -6.66
CA THR A 258 11.90 -15.40 -7.97
C THR A 258 13.21 -16.19 -7.89
N HIS A 259 13.50 -17.00 -8.92
CA HIS A 259 14.81 -17.66 -9.03
C HIS A 259 15.97 -16.67 -9.16
N GLN A 260 15.71 -15.47 -9.69
CA GLN A 260 16.70 -14.41 -9.78
C GLN A 260 17.09 -13.86 -8.40
N ASP A 261 16.13 -13.75 -7.48
CA ASP A 261 16.41 -13.29 -6.10
C ASP A 261 17.31 -14.28 -5.35
N ILE A 262 17.12 -15.59 -5.56
CA ILE A 262 17.97 -16.64 -4.99
C ILE A 262 19.38 -16.54 -5.56
N GLY A 263 19.52 -16.43 -6.88
CA GLY A 263 20.82 -16.30 -7.53
C GLY A 263 21.56 -15.02 -7.12
N GLN A 264 20.83 -13.92 -6.90
CA GLN A 264 21.38 -12.67 -6.39
C GLN A 264 21.90 -12.80 -4.95
N MET A 265 21.12 -13.45 -4.07
CA MET A 265 21.55 -13.71 -2.69
C MET A 265 22.76 -14.64 -2.63
N ASP A 266 22.80 -15.69 -3.47
CA ASP A 266 23.95 -16.60 -3.57
C ASP A 266 25.22 -15.85 -3.98
N MET A 267 25.09 -14.91 -4.91
CA MET A 267 26.20 -14.04 -5.32
C MET A 267 26.66 -13.14 -4.17
N TYR A 268 25.73 -12.55 -3.42
CA TYR A 268 26.06 -11.72 -2.26
C TYR A 268 26.79 -12.48 -1.17
N VAL A 269 26.32 -13.69 -0.83
CA VAL A 269 26.95 -14.57 0.17
C VAL A 269 28.39 -14.89 -0.22
N ARG A 270 28.61 -15.31 -1.48
CA ARG A 270 29.96 -15.61 -1.99
C ARG A 270 30.88 -14.40 -1.91
N LEU A 271 30.40 -13.24 -2.35
CA LEU A 271 31.23 -12.05 -2.33
C LEU A 271 31.57 -11.62 -0.89
N TYR A 272 30.66 -11.80 0.06
CA TYR A 272 30.93 -11.55 1.47
C TYR A 272 31.95 -12.55 2.05
N ASP A 273 31.84 -13.82 1.69
CA ASP A 273 32.79 -14.85 2.08
C ASP A 273 34.20 -14.61 1.51
N ASP A 274 34.31 -14.02 0.32
CA ASP A 274 35.60 -13.72 -0.31
C ASP A 274 36.21 -12.40 0.18
N LEU A 275 35.39 -11.35 0.38
CA LEU A 275 35.87 -9.99 0.65
C LEU A 275 35.85 -9.58 2.12
N ARG A 276 35.04 -10.23 2.97
CA ARG A 276 34.72 -9.75 4.31
C ARG A 276 34.84 -10.80 5.41
N ARG A 277 34.67 -12.08 5.10
CA ARG A 277 34.81 -13.17 6.07
C ARG A 277 36.27 -13.31 6.51
N GLY A 278 36.53 -13.26 7.81
CA GLY A 278 37.84 -13.55 8.37
C GLY A 278 38.09 -15.04 8.53
N ASP A 279 39.35 -15.44 8.72
CA ASP A 279 39.76 -16.86 8.84
C ASP A 279 39.05 -17.63 9.98
N ASN A 280 38.55 -16.92 10.98
CA ASN A 280 37.84 -17.48 12.15
C ASN A 280 36.32 -17.35 12.08
N ASP A 281 35.78 -16.85 10.96
CA ASP A 281 34.34 -16.70 10.74
C ASP A 281 33.78 -17.91 9.97
N ASN A 282 32.61 -18.37 10.41
CA ASN A 282 31.80 -19.34 9.70
C ASN A 282 31.21 -18.73 8.41
N PRO A 283 30.79 -19.58 7.45
CA PRO A 283 30.23 -19.12 6.18
C PRO A 283 29.08 -18.13 6.36
N THR A 284 29.04 -17.13 5.49
CA THR A 284 28.00 -16.10 5.48
C THR A 284 26.63 -16.72 5.18
N VAL A 285 25.60 -16.24 5.87
CA VAL A 285 24.23 -16.70 5.71
C VAL A 285 23.40 -15.66 4.97
N GLY A 286 22.78 -16.07 3.86
CA GLY A 286 21.80 -15.25 3.15
C GLY A 286 20.37 -15.55 3.60
N ILE A 287 19.58 -14.51 3.86
CA ILE A 287 18.16 -14.60 4.21
C ILE A 287 17.35 -13.73 3.24
N LEU A 288 16.42 -14.35 2.52
CA LEU A 288 15.43 -13.64 1.73
C LEU A 288 14.11 -13.57 2.51
N LEU A 289 13.61 -12.37 2.75
CA LEU A 289 12.32 -12.16 3.41
C LEU A 289 11.28 -11.68 2.40
N CYS A 290 10.17 -12.40 2.30
CA CYS A 290 9.07 -12.09 1.40
C CYS A 290 7.81 -11.68 2.19
N GLY A 291 7.13 -10.63 1.73
CA GLY A 291 5.91 -10.10 2.34
C GLY A 291 4.61 -10.88 2.07
N SER A 292 4.66 -12.03 1.37
CA SER A 292 3.45 -12.83 1.04
C SER A 292 3.02 -13.74 2.21
N LYS A 293 1.69 -13.87 2.41
CA LYS A 293 1.06 -14.52 3.57
C LYS A 293 1.24 -16.05 3.70
N ASP A 294 1.74 -16.75 2.69
CA ASP A 294 1.81 -18.21 2.68
C ASP A 294 3.26 -18.71 2.84
N HIS A 295 3.75 -18.69 4.07
CA HIS A 295 5.12 -19.00 4.51
C HIS A 295 6.09 -17.83 4.42
N SER A 296 6.62 -17.43 5.58
CA SER A 296 7.98 -16.92 5.67
C SER A 296 8.92 -18.02 5.19
N VAL A 297 9.11 -18.15 3.88
CA VAL A 297 10.08 -19.09 3.33
C VAL A 297 11.47 -18.52 3.62
N VAL A 298 12.03 -18.91 4.76
CA VAL A 298 13.46 -18.76 5.02
C VAL A 298 14.15 -19.84 4.18
N ARG A 299 14.64 -19.49 3.00
CA ARG A 299 15.57 -20.35 2.28
C ARG A 299 16.98 -20.01 2.72
N TYR A 300 17.60 -20.94 3.43
CA TYR A 300 19.02 -20.91 3.68
C TYR A 300 19.73 -21.33 2.40
N SER A 301 20.58 -20.46 1.86
CA SER A 301 21.65 -20.94 0.99
C SER A 301 22.82 -21.29 1.90
N VAL A 302 22.92 -22.58 2.26
CA VAL A 302 24.15 -23.16 2.81
C VAL A 302 24.71 -24.00 1.70
N ILE A 303 25.67 -23.45 0.95
CA ILE A 303 26.45 -24.25 0.02
C ILE A 303 27.64 -24.78 0.84
N ASN A 304 27.58 -26.06 1.23
CA ASN A 304 28.78 -26.86 1.45
C ASN A 304 29.30 -27.29 0.06
N PRO A 305 30.60 -27.40 -0.18
CA PRO A 305 31.71 -27.50 0.78
C PRO A 305 32.69 -26.31 0.76
#